data_AF-A0A3P9D433-F1
#
_entry.id   AF-A0A3P9D433-F1
#
_cell.length_a   1.000
_cell.length_b   1.000
_cell.length_c   1.000
_cell.angle_alpha   90.00
_cell.angle_beta   90.00
_cell.angle_gamma   90.00
#
_symmetry.space_group_name_H-M   'P 1'
#
loop_
_entity.id
_entity.type
_entity.pdbx_description
1 polymer ?
#
loop_
_entity_poly.entity_id
_entity_poly.type
_entity_poly.pdbx_seq_one_letter_code
_entity_poly.pdbx_strand_id
1 'polypeptide(L)'
;MEQLEEELTCPICCGLFEDPRVLLCSHSFCKKCLEGLLEGNRGPAFRTPFKCPTCRKETPHNGANSLQINYSLRGIVEKFSKIKVIPKMSACKQHSGQPLNIFCATDLKLICGFCAATNDHEGHKFCSLEDAYEREKKAFDELLCGVKNWRSADYLSCLDTLQASKKRALLSVSKDAEKVKNYFEKLISALECKKNEIMSDFETLKLVVMQAYDPEISKLSAALEEQKRALSIAGSFGSVSDTLCFLQQMQEFRDKLKLLNNTPLPSRKDMDVGPLVRNFDVKNWDSLRLREVDRMSVPHESGSYRIGNKRMAVPRWISILILTLISSVVLSLLLPHTFTACVTREAESLLAALFSLFAHTGACLQEIKDIYIDVVDAEQPDLH
;
A
#
# COMPACT_ATOMS: atom_id res chain seq x y z
N MET A 1 -54.20 -23.92 -32.09
CA MET A 1 -54.32 -25.14 -31.25
C MET A 1 -54.87 -24.82 -29.87
N GLU A 2 -54.56 -23.67 -29.27
CA GLU A 2 -55.09 -23.25 -27.94
C GLU A 2 -56.62 -23.09 -27.93
N GLN A 3 -57.22 -22.49 -28.96
CA GLN A 3 -58.67 -22.34 -29.09
C GLN A 3 -59.44 -23.68 -29.10
N LEU A 4 -58.83 -24.74 -29.65
CA LEU A 4 -59.41 -26.09 -29.67
C LEU A 4 -59.26 -26.81 -28.32
N GLU A 5 -58.24 -26.48 -27.53
CA GLU A 5 -58.06 -27.06 -26.20
C GLU A 5 -59.15 -26.58 -25.25
N GLU A 6 -59.49 -25.29 -25.30
CA GLU A 6 -60.58 -24.69 -24.50
C GLU A 6 -61.92 -25.39 -24.77
N GLU A 7 -62.26 -25.66 -26.03
CA GLU A 7 -63.50 -26.36 -26.41
C GLU A 7 -63.56 -27.83 -25.95
N LEU A 8 -62.40 -28.43 -25.67
CA LEU A 8 -62.27 -29.83 -25.22
C LEU A 8 -62.05 -29.95 -23.71
N THR A 9 -62.15 -28.86 -22.97
CA THR A 9 -62.02 -28.85 -21.51
C THR A 9 -63.37 -28.92 -20.80
N CYS A 10 -63.40 -29.71 -19.73
CA CYS A 10 -64.53 -29.78 -18.83
C CYS A 10 -64.60 -28.50 -18.00
N PRO A 11 -65.75 -27.79 -17.97
CA PRO A 11 -65.87 -26.53 -17.24
C PRO A 11 -65.86 -26.68 -15.71
N ILE A 12 -65.86 -27.91 -15.18
CA ILE A 12 -65.79 -28.18 -13.72
C ILE A 12 -64.35 -28.38 -13.27
N CYS A 13 -63.60 -29.29 -13.91
CA CYS A 13 -62.22 -29.57 -13.53
C CYS A 13 -61.17 -28.77 -14.32
N CYS A 14 -61.59 -28.01 -15.34
CA CYS A 14 -60.73 -27.27 -16.26
C CYS A 14 -59.66 -28.14 -16.95
N GLY A 15 -59.85 -29.46 -16.96
CA GLY A 15 -59.01 -30.42 -17.68
C GLY A 15 -59.74 -30.98 -18.90
N LEU A 16 -59.01 -31.63 -19.81
CA LEU A 16 -59.60 -32.33 -20.95
C LEU A 16 -60.66 -33.34 -20.48
N PHE A 17 -61.75 -33.49 -21.23
CA PHE A 17 -62.85 -34.38 -20.83
C PHE A 17 -62.39 -35.83 -20.64
N GLU A 18 -62.52 -36.34 -19.41
CA GLU A 18 -62.30 -37.74 -19.05
C GLU A 18 -63.66 -38.42 -18.81
N ASP A 19 -63.98 -39.43 -19.62
CA ASP A 19 -65.29 -40.11 -19.65
C ASP A 19 -66.47 -39.11 -19.69
N PRO A 20 -66.59 -38.28 -20.75
CA PRO A 20 -67.60 -37.23 -20.82
C PRO A 20 -69.02 -37.80 -20.82
N ARG A 21 -69.84 -37.33 -19.90
CA ARG A 21 -71.27 -37.63 -19.81
C ARG A 21 -72.08 -36.45 -20.29
N VAL A 22 -73.09 -36.69 -21.11
CA VAL A 22 -73.96 -35.65 -21.68
C VAL A 22 -75.27 -35.56 -20.89
N LEU A 23 -75.66 -34.34 -20.53
CA LEU A 23 -76.95 -34.04 -19.91
C LEU A 23 -78.04 -33.83 -20.98
N LEU A 24 -79.32 -33.84 -20.58
CA LEU A 24 -80.44 -33.56 -21.51
C LEU A 24 -80.36 -32.16 -22.15
N CYS A 25 -79.68 -31.22 -21.49
CA CYS A 25 -79.39 -29.90 -22.06
C CYS A 25 -78.21 -29.89 -23.06
N SER A 26 -77.69 -31.06 -23.44
CA SER A 26 -76.55 -31.29 -24.34
C SER A 26 -75.16 -30.83 -23.84
N HIS A 27 -75.07 -30.23 -22.65
CA HIS A 27 -73.77 -29.96 -22.02
C HIS A 27 -73.12 -31.25 -21.53
N SER A 28 -71.81 -31.37 -21.73
CA SER A 28 -71.00 -32.52 -21.32
C SER A 28 -70.07 -32.17 -20.17
N PHE A 29 -69.83 -33.14 -19.27
CA PHE A 29 -68.93 -33.00 -18.11
C PHE A 29 -68.23 -34.34 -17.85
N CYS A 30 -67.05 -34.34 -17.22
CA CYS A 30 -66.40 -35.59 -16.82
C CYS A 30 -67.29 -36.36 -15.84
N LYS A 31 -67.33 -37.70 -15.96
CA LYS A 31 -68.09 -38.56 -15.04
C LYS A 31 -67.75 -38.25 -13.57
N LYS A 32 -66.47 -38.19 -13.21
CA LYS A 32 -65.99 -37.89 -11.85
C LYS A 32 -66.47 -36.51 -11.35
N CYS A 33 -66.51 -35.52 -12.24
CA CYS A 33 -66.99 -34.17 -11.89
C CYS A 33 -68.48 -34.17 -11.58
N LEU A 34 -69.27 -34.96 -12.32
CA LEU A 34 -70.69 -35.12 -12.02
C LEU A 34 -70.91 -35.95 -10.75
N GLU A 35 -70.11 -36.99 -10.50
CA GLU A 35 -70.17 -37.76 -9.25
C GLU A 35 -69.95 -36.86 -8.03
N GLY A 36 -68.91 -36.01 -8.04
CA GLY A 36 -68.67 -35.06 -6.96
C GLY A 36 -69.80 -34.04 -6.76
N LEU A 37 -70.43 -33.58 -7.86
CA LEU A 37 -71.57 -32.66 -7.79
C LEU A 37 -72.82 -33.32 -7.16
N LEU A 38 -73.02 -34.61 -7.45
CA LEU A 38 -74.13 -35.40 -6.95
C LEU A 38 -73.92 -35.86 -5.49
N GLU A 39 -72.66 -36.07 -5.07
CA GLU A 39 -72.30 -36.44 -3.70
C GLU A 39 -72.41 -35.27 -2.71
N GLY A 40 -72.27 -34.03 -3.16
CA GLY A 40 -72.46 -32.82 -2.33
C GLY A 40 -73.92 -32.55 -1.91
N ASN A 41 -74.89 -33.26 -2.48
CA ASN A 41 -76.33 -33.03 -2.32
C ASN A 41 -76.99 -34.07 -1.37
N ARG A 42 -76.37 -34.35 -0.21
CA ARG A 42 -76.90 -35.34 0.77
C ARG A 42 -78.03 -34.76 1.64
N GLY A 43 -79.27 -34.90 1.15
CA GLY A 43 -80.49 -34.91 1.96
C GLY A 43 -81.20 -36.28 1.86
N PRO A 44 -82.03 -36.69 2.84
CA PRO A 44 -82.55 -38.04 2.89
C PRO A 44 -83.61 -38.31 1.80
N ALA A 45 -83.39 -39.41 1.07
CA ALA A 45 -84.39 -40.29 0.44
C ALA A 45 -85.34 -39.79 -0.69
N PHE A 46 -85.15 -38.62 -1.30
CA PHE A 46 -85.82 -38.29 -2.58
C PHE A 46 -84.85 -37.69 -3.61
N ARG A 47 -84.75 -38.33 -4.78
CA ARG A 47 -83.83 -37.94 -5.87
C ARG A 47 -84.33 -36.66 -6.56
N THR A 48 -83.86 -35.51 -6.10
CA THR A 48 -84.17 -34.21 -6.71
C THR A 48 -83.39 -34.02 -8.01
N PRO A 49 -84.00 -33.48 -9.09
CA PRO A 49 -83.26 -33.11 -10.30
C PRO A 49 -82.14 -32.13 -9.98
N PHE A 50 -80.93 -32.34 -10.51
CA PHE A 50 -79.81 -31.42 -10.32
C PHE A 50 -79.70 -30.44 -11.48
N LYS A 51 -79.14 -29.26 -11.23
CA LYS A 51 -79.03 -28.19 -12.22
C LYS A 51 -77.70 -28.28 -12.95
N CYS A 52 -77.75 -28.18 -14.29
CA CYS A 52 -76.55 -28.12 -15.12
C CYS A 52 -75.65 -26.94 -14.72
N PRO A 53 -74.35 -27.13 -14.44
CA PRO A 53 -73.44 -26.05 -14.07
C PRO A 53 -73.32 -24.94 -15.12
N THR A 54 -73.51 -25.26 -16.40
CA THR A 54 -73.37 -24.29 -17.50
C THR A 54 -74.65 -23.52 -17.75
N CYS A 55 -75.80 -24.18 -17.84
CA CYS A 55 -77.06 -23.55 -18.27
C CYS A 55 -78.21 -23.62 -17.26
N ARG A 56 -77.96 -24.17 -16.06
CA ARG A 56 -78.89 -24.28 -14.92
C ARG A 56 -80.20 -25.06 -15.16
N LYS A 57 -80.38 -25.65 -16.36
CA LYS A 57 -81.52 -26.54 -16.66
C LYS A 57 -81.46 -27.78 -15.78
N GLU A 58 -82.61 -28.18 -15.24
CA GLU A 58 -82.75 -29.35 -14.38
C GLU A 58 -82.65 -30.64 -15.22
N THR A 59 -81.84 -31.58 -14.74
CA THR A 59 -81.67 -32.89 -15.36
C THR A 59 -82.04 -33.97 -14.34
N PRO A 60 -83.05 -34.82 -14.61
CA PRO A 60 -83.34 -35.96 -13.77
C PRO A 60 -82.14 -36.92 -13.82
N HIS A 61 -81.77 -37.48 -12.67
CA HIS A 61 -80.59 -38.35 -12.58
C HIS A 61 -80.84 -39.56 -11.69
N ASN A 62 -80.27 -40.70 -12.08
CA ASN A 62 -80.15 -41.91 -11.26
C ASN A 62 -78.67 -42.18 -10.94
N GLY A 63 -77.91 -41.11 -10.69
CA GLY A 63 -76.46 -41.12 -10.52
C GLY A 63 -75.70 -40.88 -11.83
N ALA A 64 -74.42 -40.51 -11.75
CA ALA A 64 -73.62 -40.17 -12.93
C ALA A 64 -73.51 -41.32 -13.95
N ASN A 65 -73.58 -42.57 -13.49
CA ASN A 65 -73.57 -43.77 -14.34
C ASN A 65 -74.80 -43.90 -15.24
N SER A 66 -75.93 -43.28 -14.87
CA SER A 66 -77.16 -43.31 -15.68
C SER A 66 -77.15 -42.35 -16.87
N LEU A 67 -76.18 -41.43 -16.91
CA LEU A 67 -76.03 -40.46 -18.00
C LEU A 67 -75.28 -41.08 -19.18
N GLN A 68 -75.72 -40.73 -20.39
CA GLN A 68 -75.11 -41.23 -21.62
C GLN A 68 -73.68 -40.70 -21.78
N ILE A 69 -72.79 -41.54 -22.32
CA ILE A 69 -71.42 -41.15 -22.65
C ILE A 69 -71.44 -40.40 -23.98
N ASN A 70 -70.78 -39.25 -24.05
CA ASN A 70 -70.52 -38.56 -25.31
C ASN A 70 -69.29 -39.19 -25.99
N TYR A 71 -69.50 -40.30 -26.70
CA TYR A 71 -68.42 -41.04 -27.37
C TYR A 71 -67.68 -40.21 -28.43
N SER A 72 -68.37 -39.29 -29.12
CA SER A 72 -67.76 -38.39 -30.10
C SER A 72 -66.75 -37.46 -29.44
N LEU A 73 -67.13 -36.82 -28.33
CA LEU A 73 -66.24 -35.95 -27.57
C LEU A 73 -65.07 -36.74 -26.97
N ARG A 74 -65.32 -37.94 -26.43
CA ARG A 74 -64.27 -38.85 -25.95
C ARG A 74 -63.26 -39.16 -27.06
N GLY A 75 -63.74 -39.54 -28.24
CA GLY A 75 -62.88 -39.87 -29.39
C GLY A 75 -62.09 -38.67 -29.92
N ILE A 76 -62.64 -37.45 -29.86
CA ILE A 76 -61.93 -36.22 -30.24
C ILE A 76 -60.82 -35.91 -29.23
N VAL A 77 -61.11 -35.98 -27.92
CA VAL A 77 -60.11 -35.77 -26.86
C VAL A 77 -58.97 -36.79 -26.94
N GLU A 78 -59.28 -38.06 -27.22
CA GLU A 78 -58.27 -39.12 -27.42
C GLU A 78 -57.37 -38.88 -28.65
N LYS A 79 -57.90 -38.28 -29.72
CA LYS A 79 -57.09 -37.93 -30.90
C LYS A 79 -56.25 -36.67 -30.64
N PHE A 80 -56.84 -35.67 -29.98
CA PHE A 80 -56.15 -34.43 -29.61
C PHE A 80 -54.96 -34.70 -28.69
N SER A 81 -55.13 -35.57 -27.68
CA SER A 81 -54.04 -35.94 -26.77
C SER A 81 -52.88 -36.63 -27.51
N LYS A 82 -53.15 -37.46 -28.52
CA LYS A 82 -52.12 -38.08 -29.36
C LYS A 82 -51.34 -37.06 -30.20
N ILE A 83 -52.00 -36.03 -30.72
CA ILE A 83 -51.34 -34.96 -31.50
C ILE A 83 -50.43 -34.10 -30.61
N LYS A 84 -50.83 -33.84 -29.35
CA LYS A 84 -50.03 -33.05 -28.39
C LYS A 84 -48.71 -33.73 -27.98
N VAL A 85 -48.60 -35.06 -28.17
CA VAL A 85 -47.41 -35.86 -27.84
C VAL A 85 -46.37 -35.86 -28.97
N ILE A 86 -46.71 -35.37 -30.18
CA ILE A 86 -45.72 -35.22 -31.25
C ILE A 86 -44.72 -34.12 -30.85
N PRO A 87 -43.40 -34.40 -30.81
CA PRO A 87 -42.40 -33.40 -30.42
C PRO A 87 -42.54 -32.15 -31.30
N LYS A 88 -42.70 -30.98 -30.67
CA LYS A 88 -42.68 -29.70 -31.40
C LYS A 88 -41.31 -29.55 -32.05
N MET A 89 -41.24 -29.74 -33.36
CA MET A 89 -40.04 -29.46 -34.13
C MET A 89 -39.75 -27.95 -34.04
N SER A 90 -38.51 -27.61 -33.70
CA SER A 90 -38.07 -26.21 -33.72
C SER A 90 -38.27 -25.62 -35.10
N ALA A 91 -38.80 -24.39 -35.18
CA ALA A 91 -39.01 -23.71 -36.44
C ALA A 91 -37.71 -23.06 -36.95
N CYS A 92 -37.58 -22.96 -38.27
CA CYS A 92 -36.51 -22.23 -38.92
C CYS A 92 -36.62 -20.75 -38.61
N LYS A 93 -35.49 -20.12 -38.27
CA LYS A 93 -35.42 -18.68 -37.99
C LYS A 93 -35.61 -17.82 -39.24
N GLN A 94 -35.18 -18.33 -40.40
CA GLN A 94 -35.23 -17.63 -41.68
C GLN A 94 -36.55 -17.86 -42.42
N HIS A 95 -37.17 -19.02 -42.23
CA HIS A 95 -38.42 -19.40 -42.88
C HIS A 95 -39.50 -19.68 -41.83
N SER A 96 -40.31 -18.65 -41.55
CA SER A 96 -41.35 -18.71 -40.50
C SER A 96 -42.32 -19.87 -40.72
N GLY A 97 -42.59 -20.61 -39.64
CA GLY A 97 -43.49 -21.77 -39.65
C GLY A 97 -42.90 -23.05 -40.26
N GLN A 98 -41.68 -23.02 -40.78
CA GLN A 98 -41.05 -24.20 -41.39
C GLN A 98 -40.31 -25.03 -40.35
N PRO A 99 -40.57 -26.34 -40.23
CA PRO A 99 -39.89 -27.20 -39.27
C PRO A 99 -38.42 -27.43 -39.68
N LEU A 100 -37.52 -27.42 -38.70
CA LEU A 100 -36.14 -27.86 -38.88
C LEU A 100 -36.10 -29.39 -38.82
N ASN A 101 -35.99 -30.03 -39.98
CA ASN A 101 -36.11 -31.47 -40.13
C ASN A 101 -35.00 -32.12 -40.98
N ILE A 102 -34.02 -31.34 -41.44
CA ILE A 102 -32.88 -31.81 -42.23
C ILE A 102 -31.60 -31.39 -41.51
N PHE A 103 -30.59 -32.26 -41.46
CA PHE A 103 -29.27 -31.89 -40.95
C PHE A 103 -28.29 -31.66 -42.11
N CYS A 104 -27.65 -30.50 -42.14
CA CYS A 104 -26.54 -30.24 -43.03
C CYS A 104 -25.24 -30.75 -42.41
N ALA A 105 -24.69 -31.83 -42.98
CA ALA A 105 -23.46 -32.45 -42.50
C ALA A 105 -22.21 -31.62 -42.81
N THR A 106 -22.28 -30.72 -43.80
CA THR A 106 -21.18 -29.79 -44.12
C THR A 106 -21.08 -28.69 -43.06
N ASP A 107 -22.21 -28.11 -42.66
CA ASP A 107 -22.25 -26.96 -41.74
C ASP A 107 -22.52 -27.34 -40.28
N LEU A 108 -22.75 -28.64 -40.02
CA LEU A 108 -23.10 -29.19 -38.71
C LEU A 108 -24.31 -28.50 -38.07
N LYS A 109 -25.37 -28.26 -38.83
CA LYS A 109 -26.56 -27.54 -38.36
C LYS A 109 -27.88 -28.11 -38.89
N LEU A 110 -28.94 -27.92 -38.10
CA LEU A 110 -30.31 -28.20 -38.51
C LEU A 110 -30.83 -27.11 -39.44
N ILE A 111 -31.46 -27.52 -40.55
CA ILE A 111 -32.07 -26.68 -41.57
C ILE A 111 -33.50 -27.16 -41.89
N CYS A 112 -34.31 -26.30 -42.52
CA CYS A 112 -35.62 -26.68 -43.04
C CYS A 112 -35.56 -26.98 -44.54
N GLY A 113 -36.64 -27.54 -45.11
CA GLY A 113 -36.72 -27.83 -46.54
C GLY A 113 -36.47 -26.63 -47.46
N PHE A 114 -36.88 -25.41 -47.05
CA PHE A 114 -36.58 -24.20 -47.82
C PHE A 114 -35.10 -23.86 -47.82
N CYS A 115 -34.43 -23.91 -46.67
CA CYS A 115 -32.98 -23.72 -46.60
C CYS A 115 -32.21 -24.74 -47.44
N ALA A 116 -32.71 -25.99 -47.55
CA ALA A 116 -32.08 -27.02 -48.37
C ALA A 116 -32.27 -26.78 -49.87
N ALA A 117 -33.33 -26.05 -50.27
CA ALA A 117 -33.65 -25.74 -51.66
C ALA A 117 -33.15 -24.35 -52.11
N THR A 118 -32.74 -23.49 -51.17
CA THR A 118 -32.10 -22.22 -51.50
C THR A 118 -30.61 -22.43 -51.81
N ASN A 119 -30.02 -21.48 -52.53
CA ASN A 119 -28.59 -21.51 -52.86
C ASN A 119 -27.67 -21.43 -51.63
N ASP A 120 -28.20 -21.10 -50.44
CA ASP A 120 -27.44 -21.02 -49.19
C ASP A 120 -26.81 -22.37 -48.79
N HIS A 121 -27.33 -23.48 -49.31
CA HIS A 121 -26.83 -24.83 -49.06
C HIS A 121 -26.58 -25.63 -50.35
N GLU A 122 -26.35 -24.94 -51.46
CA GLU A 122 -26.06 -25.58 -52.74
C GLU A 122 -24.76 -26.40 -52.66
N GLY A 123 -24.83 -27.67 -53.06
CA GLY A 123 -23.68 -28.59 -53.01
C GLY A 123 -23.32 -29.14 -51.62
N HIS A 124 -24.05 -28.78 -50.56
CA HIS A 124 -23.82 -29.32 -49.23
C HIS A 124 -24.39 -30.73 -49.07
N LYS A 125 -23.79 -31.53 -48.18
CA LYS A 125 -24.26 -32.89 -47.90
C LYS A 125 -25.31 -32.85 -46.80
N PHE A 126 -26.47 -33.44 -47.06
CA PHE A 126 -27.55 -33.59 -46.08
C PHE A 126 -27.64 -35.04 -45.59
N CYS A 127 -28.12 -35.23 -44.37
CA CYS A 127 -28.48 -36.54 -43.84
C CYS A 127 -29.76 -36.46 -43.00
N SER A 128 -30.30 -37.63 -42.67
CA SER A 128 -31.40 -37.74 -41.71
C SER A 128 -30.96 -37.25 -40.33
N LEU A 129 -31.94 -36.94 -39.49
CA LEU A 129 -31.69 -36.54 -38.11
C LEU A 129 -31.07 -37.69 -37.31
N GLU A 130 -31.49 -38.92 -37.60
CA GLU A 130 -31.00 -40.13 -36.96
C GLU A 130 -29.52 -40.38 -37.28
N ASP A 131 -29.13 -40.27 -38.56
CA ASP A 131 -27.74 -40.45 -38.99
C ASP A 131 -26.83 -39.34 -38.44
N ALA A 132 -27.34 -38.10 -38.42
CA ALA A 132 -26.64 -36.97 -37.84
C ALA A 132 -26.45 -37.17 -36.32
N TYR A 133 -27.49 -37.59 -35.62
CA TYR A 133 -27.46 -37.81 -34.18
C TYR A 133 -26.41 -38.85 -33.79
N GLU A 134 -26.41 -40.01 -34.44
CA GLU A 134 -25.43 -41.06 -34.12
C GLU A 134 -24.00 -40.61 -34.41
N ARG A 135 -23.78 -39.84 -35.50
CA ARG A 135 -22.46 -39.31 -35.84
C ARG A 135 -21.98 -38.27 -34.83
N GLU A 136 -22.80 -37.27 -34.53
CA GLU A 136 -22.45 -36.20 -33.58
C GLU A 136 -22.28 -36.73 -32.17
N LYS A 137 -23.09 -37.72 -31.76
CA LYS A 137 -22.95 -38.39 -30.48
C LYS A 137 -21.62 -39.14 -30.37
N LYS A 138 -21.18 -39.79 -31.44
CA LYS A 138 -19.85 -40.43 -31.47
C LYS A 138 -18.72 -39.40 -31.44
N ALA A 139 -18.85 -38.30 -32.20
CA ALA A 139 -17.86 -37.22 -32.19
C ALA A 139 -17.76 -36.52 -30.83
N PHE A 140 -18.87 -36.42 -30.10
CA PHE A 140 -18.92 -35.84 -28.77
C PHE A 140 -17.97 -36.54 -27.79
N ASP A 141 -17.91 -37.87 -27.79
CA ASP A 141 -17.04 -38.61 -26.88
C ASP A 141 -15.55 -38.31 -27.13
N GLU A 142 -15.15 -38.18 -28.40
CA GLU A 142 -13.79 -37.81 -28.81
C GLU A 142 -13.43 -36.38 -28.36
N LEU A 143 -14.33 -35.42 -28.64
CA LEU A 143 -14.16 -34.02 -28.22
C LEU A 143 -14.11 -33.89 -26.69
N LEU A 144 -14.98 -34.61 -25.98
CA LEU A 144 -15.02 -34.62 -24.53
C LEU A 144 -13.74 -35.22 -23.94
N CYS A 145 -13.21 -36.28 -24.54
CA CYS A 145 -11.91 -36.85 -24.16
C CYS A 145 -10.78 -35.83 -24.35
N GLY A 146 -10.78 -35.10 -25.47
CA GLY A 146 -9.84 -34.01 -25.73
C GLY A 146 -9.88 -32.91 -24.68
N VAL A 147 -11.09 -32.49 -24.26
CA VAL A 147 -11.26 -31.48 -23.20
C VAL A 147 -10.82 -32.00 -21.83
N LYS A 148 -11.15 -33.26 -21.47
CA LYS A 148 -10.74 -33.87 -20.20
C LYS A 148 -9.23 -34.03 -20.08
N ASN A 149 -8.58 -34.37 -21.18
CA ASN A 149 -7.14 -34.56 -21.25
C ASN A 149 -6.39 -33.26 -21.61
N TRP A 150 -7.11 -32.15 -21.76
CA TRP A 150 -6.50 -30.86 -21.96
C TRP A 150 -5.57 -30.54 -20.79
N ARG A 151 -4.40 -29.96 -21.11
CA ARG A 151 -3.30 -29.72 -20.15
C ARG A 151 -3.59 -28.54 -19.21
N SER A 152 -4.73 -28.55 -18.53
CA SER A 152 -5.16 -27.47 -17.63
C SER A 152 -4.15 -27.22 -16.51
N ALA A 153 -3.55 -28.28 -15.96
CA ALA A 153 -2.53 -28.18 -14.93
C ALA A 153 -1.28 -27.39 -15.38
N ASP A 154 -0.78 -27.63 -16.60
CA ASP A 154 0.39 -26.92 -17.14
C ASP A 154 0.09 -25.43 -17.35
N TYR A 155 -1.11 -25.12 -17.86
CA TYR A 155 -1.56 -23.74 -18.07
C TYR A 155 -1.75 -23.00 -16.74
N LEU A 156 -2.34 -23.65 -15.73
CA LEU A 156 -2.49 -23.08 -14.39
C LEU A 156 -1.13 -22.86 -13.73
N SER A 157 -0.21 -23.82 -13.82
CA SER A 157 1.14 -23.69 -13.27
C SER A 157 1.92 -22.55 -13.93
N CYS A 158 1.81 -22.41 -15.26
CA CYS A 158 2.43 -21.31 -16.00
C CYS A 158 1.83 -19.96 -15.59
N LEU A 159 0.50 -19.88 -15.45
CA LEU A 159 -0.21 -18.69 -14.97
C LEU A 159 0.30 -18.27 -13.59
N ASP A 160 0.35 -19.19 -12.63
CA ASP A 160 0.82 -18.95 -11.27
C ASP A 160 2.28 -18.49 -11.26
N THR A 161 3.13 -19.13 -12.07
CA THR A 161 4.54 -18.77 -12.21
C THR A 161 4.71 -17.35 -12.75
N LEU A 162 3.94 -16.99 -13.78
CA LEU A 162 3.96 -15.64 -14.35
C LEU A 162 3.45 -14.59 -13.36
N GLN A 163 2.39 -14.88 -12.62
CA GLN A 163 1.87 -13.99 -11.57
C GLN A 163 2.89 -13.80 -10.43
N ALA A 164 3.53 -14.88 -9.98
CA ALA A 164 4.58 -14.83 -8.97
C ALA A 164 5.81 -14.06 -9.46
N SER A 165 6.22 -14.26 -10.72
CA SER A 165 7.32 -13.52 -11.35
C SER A 165 7.01 -12.03 -11.44
N LYS A 166 5.82 -11.65 -11.93
CA LYS A 166 5.35 -10.27 -11.96
C LYS A 166 5.39 -9.62 -10.58
N LYS A 167 4.87 -10.30 -9.54
CA LYS A 167 4.88 -9.81 -8.16
C LYS A 167 6.31 -9.57 -7.66
N ARG A 168 7.23 -10.53 -7.88
CA ARG A 168 8.64 -10.39 -7.50
C ARG A 168 9.33 -9.23 -8.21
N ALA A 169 9.11 -9.09 -9.52
CA ALA A 169 9.70 -8.00 -10.29
C ALA A 169 9.23 -6.62 -9.79
N LEU A 170 7.92 -6.45 -9.56
CA LEU A 170 7.37 -5.20 -9.02
C LEU A 170 7.91 -4.89 -7.62
N LEU A 171 7.98 -5.88 -6.73
CA LEU A 171 8.57 -5.71 -5.40
C LEU A 171 10.05 -5.32 -5.46
N SER A 172 10.81 -5.90 -6.39
CA SER A 172 12.22 -5.53 -6.58
C SER A 172 12.36 -4.06 -7.03
N VAL A 173 11.56 -3.63 -8.00
CA VAL A 173 11.56 -2.24 -8.47
C VAL A 173 11.20 -1.27 -7.34
N SER A 174 10.16 -1.56 -6.56
CA SER A 174 9.78 -0.74 -5.41
C SER A 174 10.89 -0.70 -4.35
N LYS A 175 11.55 -1.83 -4.08
CA LYS A 175 12.66 -1.90 -3.13
C LYS A 175 13.84 -1.04 -3.59
N ASP A 176 14.17 -1.07 -4.88
CA ASP A 176 15.27 -0.27 -5.42
C ASP A 176 14.92 1.23 -5.45
N ALA A 177 13.67 1.60 -5.75
CA ALA A 177 13.19 2.97 -5.62
C ALA A 177 13.32 3.48 -4.17
N GLU A 178 12.96 2.66 -3.19
CA GLU A 178 13.08 3.00 -1.77
C GLU A 178 14.54 3.14 -1.32
N LYS A 179 15.47 2.33 -1.87
CA LYS A 179 16.92 2.51 -1.62
C LYS A 179 17.40 3.86 -2.12
N VAL A 180 17.00 4.26 -3.33
CA VAL A 180 17.35 5.57 -3.90
C VAL A 180 16.82 6.69 -3.00
N LYS A 181 15.55 6.63 -2.63
CA LYS A 181 14.92 7.61 -1.72
C LYS A 181 15.70 7.72 -0.40
N ASN A 182 15.93 6.61 0.30
CA ASN A 182 16.70 6.58 1.55
C ASN A 182 18.12 7.15 1.40
N TYR A 183 18.78 6.89 0.26
CA TYR A 183 20.11 7.43 0.02
C TYR A 183 20.10 8.95 -0.09
N PHE A 184 19.14 9.51 -0.85
CA PHE A 184 19.01 10.96 -0.98
C PHE A 184 18.55 11.63 0.32
N GLU A 185 17.66 11.01 1.10
CA GLU A 185 17.29 11.52 2.43
C GLU A 185 18.49 11.59 3.37
N LYS A 186 19.39 10.59 3.34
CA LYS A 186 20.65 10.65 4.10
C LYS A 186 21.56 11.79 3.65
N LEU A 187 21.67 12.03 2.33
CA LEU A 187 22.47 13.15 1.81
C LEU A 187 21.89 14.50 2.24
N ILE A 188 20.57 14.67 2.14
CA ILE A 188 19.87 15.89 2.58
C ILE A 188 20.10 16.11 4.07
N SER A 189 19.91 15.08 4.89
CA SER A 189 20.15 15.16 6.33
C SER A 189 21.59 15.55 6.66
N ALA A 190 22.58 14.97 5.98
CA ALA A 190 23.99 15.34 6.18
C ALA A 190 24.26 16.82 5.83
N LEU A 191 23.71 17.30 4.71
CA LEU A 191 23.82 18.70 4.30
C LEU A 191 23.14 19.64 5.32
N GLU A 192 21.96 19.29 5.79
CA GLU A 192 21.24 20.07 6.81
C GLU A 192 21.99 20.11 8.14
N CYS A 193 22.53 18.97 8.58
CA CYS A 193 23.39 18.91 9.76
C CYS A 193 24.60 19.85 9.61
N LYS A 194 25.29 19.82 8.47
CA LYS A 194 26.47 20.67 8.26
C LYS A 194 26.10 22.16 8.20
N LYS A 195 24.98 22.50 7.55
CA LYS A 195 24.44 23.87 7.56
C LYS A 195 24.20 24.33 8.99
N ASN A 196 23.52 23.52 9.80
CA ASN A 196 23.18 23.89 11.18
C ASN A 196 24.42 24.04 12.06
N GLU A 197 25.45 23.21 11.87
CA GLU A 197 26.76 23.33 12.54
C GLU A 197 27.39 24.70 12.22
N ILE A 198 27.53 25.05 10.94
CA ILE A 198 28.11 26.33 10.50
C ILE A 198 27.31 27.52 11.05
N MET A 199 25.98 27.44 11.06
CA MET A 199 25.13 28.50 11.61
C MET A 199 25.30 28.65 13.13
N SER A 200 25.46 27.54 13.84
CA SER A 200 25.73 27.56 15.29
C SER A 200 27.07 28.22 15.61
N ASP A 201 28.09 28.01 14.79
CA ASP A 201 29.38 28.68 14.95
C ASP A 201 29.25 30.21 14.76
N PHE A 202 28.45 30.65 13.79
CA PHE A 202 28.16 32.08 13.61
C PHE A 202 27.42 32.70 14.80
N GLU A 203 26.43 32.01 15.38
CA GLU A 203 25.77 32.49 16.59
C GLU A 203 26.74 32.57 17.78
N THR A 204 27.67 31.62 17.87
CA THR A 204 28.74 31.63 18.90
C THR A 204 29.66 32.85 18.71
N LEU A 205 30.09 33.12 17.48
CA LEU A 205 30.91 34.29 17.16
C LEU A 205 30.18 35.59 17.48
N LYS A 206 28.88 35.69 17.18
CA LYS A 206 28.05 36.84 17.55
C LYS A 206 28.01 37.05 19.06
N LEU A 207 27.92 35.97 19.84
CA LEU A 207 27.97 36.05 21.30
C LEU A 207 29.33 36.58 21.79
N VAL A 208 30.44 36.17 21.17
CA VAL A 208 31.78 36.70 21.49
C VAL A 208 31.86 38.20 21.23
N VAL A 209 31.33 38.69 20.10
CA VAL A 209 31.23 40.14 19.82
C VAL A 209 30.46 40.85 20.93
N MET A 210 29.27 40.35 21.26
CA MET A 210 28.42 40.95 22.30
C MET A 210 29.14 41.00 23.66
N GLN A 211 29.81 39.91 24.06
CA GLN A 211 30.57 39.85 25.30
C GLN A 211 31.75 40.81 25.35
N ALA A 212 32.38 41.10 24.22
CA ALA A 212 33.49 42.05 24.14
C ALA A 212 33.01 43.51 24.20
N TYR A 213 31.91 43.85 23.53
CA TYR A 213 31.47 45.25 23.36
C TYR A 213 30.40 45.71 24.35
N ASP A 214 29.41 44.87 24.71
CA ASP A 214 28.26 45.27 25.53
C ASP A 214 28.65 45.79 26.93
N PRO A 215 29.64 45.20 27.65
CA PRO A 215 30.06 45.71 28.94
C PRO A 215 30.69 47.11 28.84
N GLU A 216 31.51 47.35 27.82
CA GLU A 216 32.17 48.64 27.61
C GLU A 216 31.16 49.71 27.17
N ILE A 217 30.23 49.36 26.27
CA ILE A 217 29.11 50.23 25.89
C ILE A 217 28.29 50.60 27.12
N SER A 218 27.95 49.62 27.97
CA SER A 218 27.17 49.85 29.19
C SER A 218 27.91 50.75 30.18
N LYS A 219 29.21 50.51 30.39
CA LYS A 219 30.06 51.32 31.27
C LYS A 219 30.14 52.77 30.82
N LEU A 220 30.40 53.01 29.52
CA LEU A 220 30.44 54.35 28.95
C LEU A 220 29.08 55.04 28.99
N SER A 221 28.00 54.30 28.70
CA SER A 221 26.63 54.83 28.77
C SER A 221 26.28 55.26 30.20
N ALA A 222 26.62 54.45 31.21
CA ALA A 222 26.41 54.79 32.61
C ALA A 222 27.20 56.04 33.04
N ALA A 223 28.45 56.16 32.60
CA ALA A 223 29.27 57.35 32.88
C ALA A 223 28.68 58.61 32.25
N LEU A 224 28.18 58.53 31.01
CA LEU A 224 27.51 59.66 30.34
C LEU A 224 26.22 60.07 31.06
N GLU A 225 25.42 59.11 31.53
CA GLU A 225 24.24 59.41 32.33
C GLU A 225 24.60 60.06 33.67
N GLU A 226 25.68 59.62 34.30
CA GLU A 226 26.13 60.24 35.55
C GLU A 226 26.68 61.65 35.36
N GLN A 227 27.33 61.92 34.23
CA GLN A 227 27.72 63.26 33.82
C GLN A 227 26.50 64.17 33.64
N LYS A 228 25.45 63.70 32.96
CA LYS A 228 24.20 64.47 32.81
C LYS A 228 23.56 64.79 34.17
N ARG A 229 23.54 63.83 35.10
CA ARG A 229 23.04 64.06 36.47
C ARG A 229 23.87 65.09 37.22
N ALA A 230 25.20 65.02 37.12
CA ALA A 230 26.09 65.99 37.75
C ALA A 230 25.87 67.41 37.20
N LEU A 231 25.70 67.55 35.88
CA LEU A 231 25.36 68.84 35.24
C LEU A 231 24.00 69.37 35.70
N SER A 232 23.00 68.49 35.85
CA SER A 232 21.68 68.88 36.37
C SER A 232 21.75 69.44 37.79
N ILE A 233 22.56 68.83 38.67
CA ILE A 233 22.76 69.32 40.04
C ILE A 233 23.50 70.65 40.04
N ALA A 234 24.54 70.78 39.22
CA ALA A 234 25.25 72.05 39.07
C ALA A 234 24.35 73.19 38.58
N GLY A 235 23.42 72.88 37.66
CA GLY A 235 22.42 73.84 37.18
C GLY A 235 21.45 74.30 38.27
N SER A 236 21.11 73.45 39.25
CA SER A 236 20.22 73.84 40.35
C SER A 236 20.86 74.75 41.40
N PHE A 237 22.20 74.83 41.47
CA PHE A 237 22.90 75.67 42.46
C PHE A 237 22.53 77.15 42.39
N GLY A 238 22.23 77.68 41.19
CA GLY A 238 21.79 79.06 41.03
C GLY A 238 20.41 79.37 41.62
N SER A 239 19.66 78.36 42.07
CA SER A 239 18.26 78.47 42.52
C SER A 239 18.05 78.12 44.01
N VAL A 240 19.10 77.73 44.74
CA VAL A 240 18.99 77.28 46.14
C VAL A 240 19.32 78.41 47.12
N SER A 241 18.33 78.85 47.88
CA SER A 241 18.47 79.88 48.93
C SER A 241 18.82 79.31 50.32
N ASP A 242 18.62 78.00 50.54
CA ASP A 242 18.83 77.32 51.83
C ASP A 242 20.25 76.74 51.96
N THR A 243 20.94 77.08 53.04
CA THR A 243 22.35 76.71 53.29
C THR A 243 22.55 75.20 53.43
N LEU A 244 21.63 74.48 54.08
CA LEU A 244 21.77 73.05 54.32
C LEU A 244 21.56 72.25 53.02
N CYS A 245 20.53 72.62 52.24
CA CYS A 245 20.27 72.05 50.93
C CYS A 245 21.46 72.25 49.96
N PHE A 246 22.06 73.45 49.96
CA PHE A 246 23.24 73.73 49.14
C PHE A 246 24.42 72.82 49.50
N LEU A 247 24.73 72.66 50.79
CA LEU A 247 25.83 71.81 51.24
C LEU A 247 25.61 70.33 50.89
N GLN A 248 24.36 69.84 50.99
CA GLN A 248 23.99 68.50 50.57
C GLN A 248 24.16 68.27 49.06
N GLN A 249 23.65 69.19 48.22
CA GLN A 249 23.79 69.08 46.77
C GLN A 249 25.26 69.23 46.31
N MET A 250 26.04 70.08 46.97
CA MET A 250 27.49 70.21 46.72
C MET A 250 28.25 68.93 47.06
N GLN A 251 27.85 68.21 48.12
CA GLN A 251 28.43 66.92 48.46
C GLN A 251 28.07 65.87 47.41
N GLU A 252 26.80 65.78 47.01
CA GLU A 252 26.35 64.87 45.95
C GLU A 252 27.07 65.15 44.62
N PHE A 253 27.20 66.41 44.23
CA PHE A 253 27.95 66.80 43.03
C PHE A 253 29.43 66.38 43.10
N ARG A 254 30.09 66.58 44.25
CA ARG A 254 31.47 66.14 44.45
C ARG A 254 31.62 64.63 44.34
N ASP A 255 30.68 63.87 44.89
CA ASP A 255 30.73 62.41 44.86
C ASP A 255 30.49 61.85 43.44
N LYS A 256 29.60 62.47 42.66
CA LYS A 256 29.42 62.17 41.23
C LYS A 256 30.64 62.54 40.40
N LEU A 257 31.25 63.69 40.67
CA LEU A 257 32.48 64.12 39.98
C LEU A 257 33.67 63.19 40.28
N LYS A 258 33.81 62.71 41.53
CA LYS A 258 34.80 61.69 41.90
C LYS A 258 34.57 60.39 41.13
N LEU A 259 33.32 59.93 41.01
CA LEU A 259 32.99 58.71 40.28
C LEU A 259 33.34 58.81 38.79
N LEU A 260 33.06 59.96 38.16
CA LEU A 260 33.44 60.23 36.77
C LEU A 260 34.97 60.25 36.59
N ASN A 261 35.69 60.96 37.46
CA ASN A 261 37.16 61.03 37.40
C ASN A 261 37.83 59.67 37.61
N ASN A 262 37.21 58.79 38.39
CA ASN A 262 37.71 57.45 38.66
C ASN A 262 37.27 56.41 37.62
N THR A 263 36.45 56.76 36.63
CA THR A 263 36.01 55.84 35.57
C THR A 263 36.97 55.95 34.37
N PRO A 264 37.93 55.02 34.20
CA PRO A 264 38.88 55.10 33.10
C PRO A 264 38.19 54.81 31.77
N LEU A 265 38.61 55.55 30.73
CA LEU A 265 38.22 55.29 29.36
C LEU A 265 38.78 53.92 28.91
N PRO A 266 37.99 53.12 28.20
CA PRO A 266 38.47 51.89 27.60
C PRO A 266 39.59 52.19 26.58
N SER A 267 40.63 51.36 26.58
CA SER A 267 41.75 51.48 25.63
C SER A 267 41.32 51.01 24.23
N ARG A 268 41.50 51.89 23.23
CA ARG A 268 41.09 51.62 21.84
C ARG A 268 41.83 50.44 21.18
N LYS A 269 43.01 50.05 21.70
CA LYS A 269 43.79 48.89 21.23
C LYS A 269 43.29 47.56 21.79
N ASP A 270 42.58 47.57 22.93
CA ASP A 270 42.07 46.36 23.57
C ASP A 270 40.63 46.02 23.12
N MET A 271 39.95 46.96 22.47
CA MET A 271 38.57 46.82 21.96
C MET A 271 38.48 46.33 20.51
N ASP A 272 39.59 46.23 19.78
CA ASP A 272 39.57 45.75 18.39
C ASP A 272 39.59 44.22 18.40
N VAL A 273 38.39 43.62 18.35
CA VAL A 273 38.21 42.16 18.24
C VAL A 273 38.66 41.68 16.85
N GLY A 274 39.00 42.59 15.93
CA GLY A 274 39.38 42.28 14.56
C GLY A 274 38.26 41.59 13.78
N PRO A 275 38.49 41.25 12.51
CA PRO A 275 37.57 40.37 11.79
C PRO A 275 37.68 38.97 12.40
N LEU A 276 36.65 38.58 13.18
CA LEU A 276 36.55 37.27 13.83
C LEU A 276 36.68 36.09 12.86
N VAL A 277 36.33 36.32 11.60
CA VAL A 277 36.41 35.33 10.52
C VAL A 277 37.13 35.94 9.32
N ARG A 278 38.46 35.81 9.28
CA ARG A 278 39.28 36.48 8.26
C ARG A 278 39.24 35.80 6.88
N ASN A 279 38.80 34.54 6.82
CA ASN A 279 38.97 33.67 5.64
C ASN A 279 37.74 32.79 5.30
N PHE A 280 36.54 33.09 5.79
CA PHE A 280 35.35 32.31 5.42
C PHE A 280 34.76 32.83 4.12
N ASP A 281 34.96 32.08 3.03
CA ASP A 281 34.44 32.38 1.70
C ASP A 281 33.66 31.16 1.17
N VAL A 282 32.45 31.41 0.69
CA VAL A 282 31.55 30.40 0.13
C VAL A 282 31.73 30.22 -1.39
N LYS A 283 32.50 31.08 -2.06
CA LYS A 283 32.65 31.05 -3.53
C LYS A 283 33.19 29.73 -4.09
N ASN A 284 33.97 28.99 -3.31
CA ASN A 284 34.52 27.71 -3.75
C ASN A 284 33.58 26.53 -3.47
N TRP A 285 32.42 26.76 -2.85
CA TRP A 285 31.52 25.68 -2.44
C TRP A 285 30.81 25.01 -3.62
N ASP A 286 30.61 25.74 -4.72
CA ASP A 286 30.05 25.19 -5.97
C ASP A 286 30.94 24.09 -6.58
N SER A 287 32.23 24.06 -6.21
CA SER A 287 33.19 23.04 -6.67
C SER A 287 33.30 21.83 -5.73
N LEU A 288 32.62 21.85 -4.58
CA LEU A 288 32.70 20.78 -3.58
C LEU A 288 31.89 19.56 -3.99
N ARG A 289 32.49 18.38 -3.87
CA ARG A 289 31.75 17.12 -4.07
C ARG A 289 30.93 16.82 -2.82
N LEU A 290 29.77 16.18 -3.00
CA LEU A 290 28.89 15.75 -1.89
C LEU A 290 29.62 14.91 -0.82
N ARG A 291 30.62 14.10 -1.21
CA ARG A 291 31.44 13.32 -0.26
C ARG A 291 32.41 14.17 0.60
N GLU A 292 32.59 15.43 0.23
CA GLU A 292 33.50 16.39 0.85
C GLU A 292 32.76 17.42 1.71
N VAL A 293 31.43 17.31 1.84
CA VAL A 293 30.59 18.21 2.68
C VAL A 293 31.08 18.24 4.13
N ASP A 294 31.47 17.08 4.68
CA ASP A 294 32.00 17.01 6.05
C ASP A 294 33.33 17.76 6.22
N ARG A 295 34.04 18.03 5.11
CA ARG A 295 35.30 18.77 5.08
C ARG A 295 35.11 20.28 4.87
N MET A 296 33.87 20.75 4.74
CA MET A 296 33.57 22.18 4.69
C MET A 296 34.17 22.86 5.91
N SER A 297 34.92 23.92 5.65
CA SER A 297 35.54 24.71 6.70
C SER A 297 34.45 25.40 7.52
N VAL A 298 34.46 25.15 8.81
CA VAL A 298 33.63 25.89 9.75
C VAL A 298 34.24 27.28 10.01
N PRO A 299 33.40 28.30 10.27
CA PRO A 299 33.87 29.59 10.77
C PRO A 299 34.62 29.38 12.08
N HIS A 300 35.95 29.43 12.05
CA HIS A 300 36.78 29.33 13.25
C HIS A 300 37.20 30.72 13.69
N GLU A 301 37.20 30.91 15.01
CA GLU A 301 37.73 32.08 15.70
C GLU A 301 39.23 32.21 15.37
N SER A 302 39.56 32.92 14.30
CA SER A 302 40.93 33.06 13.80
C SER A 302 41.62 34.25 14.47
N GLY A 303 41.58 34.28 15.80
CA GLY A 303 42.20 35.28 16.65
C GLY A 303 42.91 34.59 17.81
N SER A 304 44.25 34.59 17.81
CA SER A 304 45.03 34.18 18.98
C SER A 304 44.84 35.21 20.10
N TYR A 305 43.79 35.07 20.91
CA TYR A 305 43.74 35.71 22.21
C TYR A 305 44.72 35.00 23.13
N ARG A 306 45.94 35.54 23.25
CA ARG A 306 46.85 35.18 24.34
C ARG A 306 46.28 35.73 25.65
N ILE A 307 45.33 35.02 26.24
CA ILE A 307 45.10 35.08 27.68
C ILE A 307 45.76 33.83 28.25
N GLY A 308 46.94 34.03 28.83
CA GLY A 308 47.70 32.97 29.46
C GLY A 308 46.89 32.32 30.57
N ASN A 309 46.44 31.09 30.34
CA ASN A 309 46.34 30.08 31.39
C ASN A 309 46.43 28.69 30.75
N LYS A 310 47.50 27.97 31.11
CA LYS A 310 47.77 26.60 30.66
C LYS A 310 46.64 25.68 31.16
N ARG A 311 45.70 25.30 30.29
CA ARG A 311 44.86 24.12 30.51
C ARG A 311 45.56 22.92 29.89
N MET A 312 45.85 21.92 30.72
CA MET A 312 46.40 20.65 30.26
C MET A 312 45.35 19.94 29.41
N ALA A 313 45.62 19.78 28.11
CA ALA A 313 44.82 18.94 27.24
C ALA A 313 45.16 17.47 27.55
N VAL A 314 44.18 16.73 28.08
CA VAL A 314 44.30 15.28 28.22
C VAL A 314 44.24 14.68 26.82
N PRO A 315 45.26 13.91 26.39
CA PRO A 315 45.34 13.42 25.02
C PRO A 315 44.22 12.39 24.73
N ARG A 316 43.60 12.51 23.56
CA ARG A 316 42.35 11.83 23.13
C ARG A 316 42.33 10.30 23.34
N TRP A 317 43.49 9.64 23.29
CA TRP A 317 43.61 8.20 23.56
C TRP A 317 43.19 7.80 24.98
N ILE A 318 43.36 8.68 25.98
CA ILE A 318 42.97 8.42 27.37
C ILE A 318 41.44 8.42 27.52
N SER A 319 40.73 9.33 26.85
CA SER A 319 39.27 9.33 26.83
C SER A 319 38.69 8.11 26.10
N ILE A 320 39.36 7.66 25.03
CA ILE A 320 38.98 6.45 24.29
C ILE A 320 39.18 5.22 25.17
N LEU A 321 40.29 5.13 25.90
CA LEU A 321 40.58 4.03 26.84
C LEU A 321 39.52 3.91 27.94
N ILE A 322 39.09 5.05 28.50
CA ILE A 322 38.06 5.09 29.54
C ILE A 322 36.70 4.64 28.99
N LEU A 323 36.31 5.09 27.79
CA LEU A 323 35.06 4.67 27.14
C LEU A 323 35.06 3.18 26.78
N THR A 324 36.19 2.63 26.32
CA THR A 324 36.32 1.19 26.02
C THR A 324 36.25 0.33 27.29
N LEU A 325 36.83 0.79 28.40
CA LEU A 325 36.75 0.11 29.69
C LEU A 325 35.32 0.08 30.24
N ILE A 326 34.59 1.20 30.14
CA ILE A 326 33.20 1.29 30.59
C ILE A 326 32.30 0.38 29.74
N SER A 327 32.49 0.35 28.42
CA SER A 327 31.72 -0.52 27.52
C SER A 327 31.97 -2.01 27.76
N SER A 328 33.22 -2.39 28.06
CA SER A 328 33.59 -3.77 28.42
C SER A 328 32.92 -4.23 29.71
N VAL A 329 32.88 -3.37 30.74
CA VAL A 329 32.27 -3.70 32.04
C VAL A 329 30.75 -3.85 31.93
N VAL A 330 30.09 -3.00 31.13
CA VAL A 330 28.65 -3.08 30.87
C VAL A 330 28.28 -4.36 30.11
N LEU A 331 29.12 -4.79 29.15
CA LEU A 331 28.89 -6.01 28.39
C LEU A 331 29.06 -7.28 29.26
N SER A 332 30.00 -7.27 30.22
CA SER A 332 30.19 -8.37 31.18
C SER A 332 29.05 -8.50 32.20
N LEU A 333 28.31 -7.42 32.48
CA LEU A 333 27.18 -7.42 33.42
C LEU A 333 25.85 -7.86 32.77
N LEU A 334 25.74 -7.84 31.44
CA LEU A 334 24.50 -8.11 30.69
C LEU A 334 24.39 -9.54 30.12
N LEU A 335 25.45 -10.37 30.23
CA LEU A 335 25.46 -11.73 29.68
C LEU A 335 25.27 -12.78 30.80
N PRO A 336 24.40 -13.81 30.59
CA PRO A 336 24.21 -14.90 31.55
C PRO A 336 25.50 -15.69 31.80
N HIS A 337 25.78 -16.04 33.07
CA HIS A 337 27.01 -16.71 33.53
C HIS A 337 27.34 -18.07 32.88
N THR A 338 26.46 -18.61 32.03
CA THR A 338 26.72 -19.85 31.27
C THR A 338 27.35 -19.59 29.90
N PHE A 339 27.33 -18.36 29.39
CA PHE A 339 27.92 -17.99 28.08
C PHE A 339 29.39 -17.55 28.19
N THR A 340 29.79 -17.00 29.34
CA THR A 340 31.13 -16.48 29.60
C THR A 340 32.21 -17.56 29.65
N ALA A 341 31.90 -18.80 30.03
CA ALA A 341 32.89 -19.89 30.09
C ALA A 341 33.21 -20.53 28.73
N CYS A 342 32.30 -20.45 27.75
CA CYS A 342 32.51 -21.00 26.41
C CYS A 342 33.31 -20.03 25.52
N VAL A 343 32.99 -18.73 25.62
CA VAL A 343 33.62 -17.68 24.81
C VAL A 343 35.07 -17.40 25.24
N THR A 344 35.41 -17.52 26.52
CA THR A 344 36.79 -17.29 27.00
C THR A 344 37.79 -18.30 26.43
N ARG A 345 37.37 -19.57 26.31
CA ARG A 345 38.26 -20.65 25.83
C ARG A 345 38.53 -20.57 24.32
N GLU A 346 37.56 -20.13 23.52
CA GLU A 346 37.77 -19.88 22.09
C GLU A 346 38.51 -18.55 21.84
N ALA A 347 38.26 -17.52 22.66
CA ALA A 347 38.95 -16.24 22.57
C ALA A 347 40.44 -16.33 22.95
N GLU A 348 40.80 -17.14 23.96
CA GLU A 348 42.21 -17.38 24.33
C GLU A 348 42.99 -18.11 23.23
N SER A 349 42.34 -19.09 22.56
CA SER A 349 42.92 -19.80 21.41
C SER A 349 43.17 -18.85 20.23
N LEU A 350 42.20 -17.98 19.92
CA LEU A 350 42.32 -17.01 18.84
C LEU A 350 43.31 -15.89 19.16
N LEU A 351 43.39 -15.42 20.40
CA LEU A 351 44.39 -14.45 20.83
C LEU A 351 45.80 -15.05 20.79
N ALA A 352 45.99 -16.29 21.23
CA ALA A 352 47.28 -16.98 21.12
C ALA A 352 47.72 -17.15 19.65
N ALA A 353 46.78 -17.47 18.75
CA ALA A 353 47.03 -17.56 17.32
C ALA A 353 47.32 -16.20 16.67
N LEU A 354 46.68 -15.13 17.13
CA LEU A 354 46.95 -13.77 16.66
C LEU A 354 48.30 -13.26 17.18
N PHE A 355 48.65 -13.53 18.45
CA PHE A 355 49.95 -13.18 19.00
C PHE A 355 51.10 -13.92 18.30
N SER A 356 50.92 -15.18 17.92
CA SER A 356 51.92 -15.90 17.12
C SER A 356 52.03 -15.36 15.70
N LEU A 357 50.92 -14.96 15.08
CA LEU A 357 50.92 -14.29 13.78
C LEU A 357 51.63 -12.93 13.84
N PHE A 358 51.34 -12.12 14.87
CA PHE A 358 51.98 -10.82 15.09
C PHE A 358 53.48 -10.97 15.38
N ALA A 359 53.88 -11.97 16.16
CA ALA A 359 55.28 -12.28 16.40
C ALA A 359 56.01 -12.69 15.11
N HIS A 360 55.36 -13.50 14.26
CA HIS A 360 55.92 -13.87 12.95
C HIS A 360 56.02 -12.68 11.99
N THR A 361 55.01 -11.80 11.95
CA THR A 361 55.07 -10.59 11.13
C THR A 361 56.10 -9.59 11.65
N GLY A 362 56.31 -9.52 12.97
CA GLY A 362 57.35 -8.70 13.59
C GLY A 362 58.74 -9.20 13.23
N ALA A 363 58.97 -10.52 13.28
CA ALA A 363 60.23 -11.13 12.87
C ALA A 363 60.52 -10.91 11.37
N CYS A 364 59.51 -11.04 10.50
CA CYS A 364 59.63 -10.79 9.06
C CYS A 364 59.93 -9.31 8.75
N LEU A 365 59.32 -8.36 9.48
CA LEU A 365 59.65 -6.94 9.34
C LEU A 365 61.07 -6.61 9.81
N GLN A 366 61.57 -7.31 10.83
CA GLN A 366 62.93 -7.16 11.33
C GLN A 366 63.95 -7.66 10.29
N GLU A 367 63.71 -8.83 9.69
CA GLU A 367 64.55 -9.35 8.60
C GLU A 367 64.56 -8.43 7.38
N ILE A 368 63.42 -7.85 7.00
CA ILE A 368 63.34 -6.87 5.90
C ILE A 368 64.11 -5.59 6.24
N LYS A 369 64.09 -5.16 7.50
CA LYS A 369 64.84 -3.99 7.98
C LYS A 369 66.34 -4.25 7.98
N ASP A 370 66.77 -5.43 8.38
CA ASP A 370 68.19 -5.80 8.40
C ASP A 370 68.73 -5.96 6.96
N ILE A 371 67.95 -6.53 6.04
CA ILE A 371 68.27 -6.57 4.60
C ILE A 371 68.36 -5.14 4.02
N TYR A 372 67.49 -4.24 4.44
CA TYR A 372 67.52 -2.84 3.96
C TYR A 372 68.74 -2.09 4.48
N ILE A 373 69.19 -2.36 5.71
CA ILE A 373 70.40 -1.74 6.27
C ILE A 373 71.66 -2.28 5.56
N ASP A 374 71.73 -3.59 5.30
CA ASP A 374 72.85 -4.19 4.56
C ASP A 374 72.95 -3.68 3.11
N VAL A 375 71.82 -3.38 2.47
CA VAL A 375 71.78 -2.79 1.11
C VAL A 375 72.19 -1.31 1.12
N VAL A 376 71.85 -0.56 2.17
CA VAL A 376 72.20 0.87 2.29
C VAL A 376 73.68 1.06 2.64
N ASP A 377 74.27 0.16 3.43
CA ASP A 377 75.71 0.22 3.78
C ASP A 377 76.63 -0.25 2.63
N ALA A 378 76.10 -0.97 1.63
CA ALA A 378 76.85 -1.40 0.45
C ALA A 378 76.97 -0.32 -0.66
N GLU A 379 76.26 0.80 -0.55
CA GLU A 379 76.16 1.83 -1.59
C GLU A 379 76.98 3.11 -1.31
N GLN A 380 77.98 3.06 -0.43
CA GLN A 380 78.91 4.17 -0.20
C GLN A 380 80.20 3.99 -1.03
N PRO A 381 80.43 4.78 -2.11
CA PRO A 381 81.72 4.80 -2.78
C PRO A 381 82.68 5.74 -2.03
N ASP A 382 83.86 5.22 -1.74
CA ASP A 382 85.04 5.97 -1.29
C ASP A 382 85.21 7.27 -2.10
N LEU A 383 85.09 8.42 -1.42
CA LEU A 383 85.63 9.69 -1.90
C LEU A 383 86.87 10.00 -1.07
N HIS A 384 88.03 9.78 -1.69
CA HIS A 384 89.33 10.23 -1.21
C HIS A 384 89.82 11.41 -2.05
#